data_AF-S6BTD4-F1
#
_entry.id   AF-S6BTD4-F1
#
_cell.length_a   1.000
_cell.length_b   1.000
_cell.length_c   1.000
_cell.angle_alpha   90.00
_cell.angle_beta   90.00
_cell.angle_gamma   90.00
#
_symmetry.space_group_name_H-M   'P 1'
#
loop_
_entity.id
_entity.type
_entity.pdbx_description
1 polymer ?
#
loop_
_entity_poly.entity_id
_entity_poly.type
_entity_poly.pdbx_seq_one_letter_code
_entity_poly.pdbx_strand_id
1 'polypeptide(L)'
;MERCLFGGRMTSVSAGGLVDADARQLLHARAIAQAILQAFDWYFRIFREVTWRACGHFVRGDWLAAREDNAARINLYDRRGREAIESLRKRFDLKEADPEWRRCFMALQGELMRPETWRRLQHDAEVSRVPDLYPYREQARFLP
;
A
#
# COMPACT_ATOMS: atom_id res chain seq x y z
N MET A 1 8.17 1.90 55.35
CA MET A 1 8.79 0.58 55.55
C MET A 1 7.70 -0.44 55.31
N GLU A 2 7.64 -0.98 54.10
CA GLU A 2 8.02 -2.39 53.80
C GLU A 2 7.05 -3.39 54.43
N ARG A 3 6.48 -4.42 53.79
CA ARG A 3 6.47 -5.02 52.44
C ARG A 3 5.24 -5.93 52.47
N CYS A 4 4.30 -5.81 51.52
CA CYS A 4 3.23 -6.81 51.38
C CYS A 4 3.71 -7.94 50.48
N LEU A 5 3.72 -9.14 51.05
CA LEU A 5 4.02 -10.41 50.40
C LEU A 5 2.85 -10.79 49.48
N PHE A 6 3.05 -10.80 48.16
CA PHE A 6 2.20 -11.55 47.25
C PHE A 6 3.05 -12.53 46.45
N GLY A 7 3.10 -13.76 46.95
CA GLY A 7 3.50 -14.92 46.17
C GLY A 7 2.39 -15.27 45.19
N GLY A 8 2.52 -14.78 43.95
CA GLY A 8 1.79 -15.27 42.79
C GLY A 8 2.78 -16.00 41.88
N ARG A 9 2.50 -17.27 41.58
CA ARG A 9 3.28 -18.10 40.66
C ARG A 9 3.61 -17.33 39.38
N MET A 10 4.89 -17.13 39.10
CA MET A 10 5.36 -16.95 37.73
C MET A 10 4.97 -18.20 36.95
N THR A 11 3.82 -18.19 36.29
CA THR A 11 3.57 -19.07 35.16
C THR A 11 4.62 -18.75 34.12
N SER A 12 5.57 -19.66 33.94
CA SER A 12 6.54 -19.63 32.86
C SER A 12 5.79 -19.55 31.53
N VAL A 13 5.74 -18.37 30.92
CA VAL A 13 5.40 -18.24 29.50
C VAL A 13 6.60 -18.83 28.77
N SER A 14 6.42 -20.00 28.17
CA SER A 14 7.45 -20.63 27.33
C SER A 14 7.93 -19.63 26.29
N ALA A 15 9.25 -19.39 26.24
CA ALA A 15 9.88 -18.48 25.29
C ALA A 15 9.53 -18.79 23.81
N GLY A 16 9.11 -20.02 23.50
CA GLY A 16 8.63 -20.41 22.18
C GLY A 16 7.28 -19.80 21.75
N GLY A 17 6.43 -19.37 22.69
CA GLY A 17 5.11 -18.81 22.38
C GLY A 17 5.14 -17.34 21.93
N LEU A 18 6.14 -16.57 22.37
CA LEU A 18 6.32 -15.17 21.98
C LEU A 18 6.92 -15.04 20.57
N VAL A 19 7.87 -15.91 20.22
CA VAL A 19 8.52 -15.92 18.88
C VAL A 19 7.54 -16.34 17.78
N ASP A 20 6.62 -17.26 18.07
CA ASP A 20 5.61 -17.72 17.12
C ASP A 20 4.47 -16.71 16.92
N ALA A 21 4.14 -15.91 17.95
CA ALA A 21 3.19 -14.81 17.84
C ALA A 21 3.73 -13.69 16.93
N ASP A 22 5.00 -13.29 17.11
CA ASP A 22 5.67 -12.30 16.25
C ASP A 22 5.74 -12.77 14.79
N ALA A 23 6.06 -14.05 14.56
CA ALA A 23 6.11 -14.62 13.21
C ALA A 23 4.74 -14.64 12.51
N ARG A 24 3.67 -15.04 13.23
CA ARG A 24 2.29 -15.01 12.71
C ARG A 24 1.84 -13.59 12.39
N GLN A 25 2.18 -12.63 13.23
CA GLN A 25 1.81 -11.24 13.04
C GLN A 25 2.54 -10.60 11.84
N LEU A 26 3.83 -10.91 11.67
CA LEU A 26 4.60 -10.53 10.48
C LEU A 26 4.04 -11.13 9.20
N LEU A 27 3.65 -12.41 9.20
CA LEU A 27 3.02 -13.06 8.06
C LEU A 27 1.67 -12.40 7.70
N HIS A 28 0.87 -12.11 8.72
CA HIS A 28 -0.42 -11.46 8.55
C HIS A 28 -0.26 -10.05 7.98
N ALA A 29 0.66 -9.25 8.51
CA ALA A 29 0.94 -7.92 8.01
C ALA A 29 1.50 -7.93 6.57
N ARG A 30 2.33 -8.93 6.23
CA ARG A 30 2.79 -9.13 4.85
C ARG A 30 1.63 -9.42 3.90
N ALA A 31 0.69 -10.27 4.31
CA ALA A 31 -0.49 -10.57 3.49
C ALA A 31 -1.36 -9.33 3.23
N ILE A 32 -1.53 -8.46 4.23
CA ILE A 32 -2.25 -7.19 4.07
C ILE A 32 -1.49 -6.25 3.13
N ALA A 33 -0.18 -6.09 3.33
CA ALA A 33 0.63 -5.26 2.45
C ALA A 33 0.53 -5.74 0.99
N GLN A 34 0.62 -7.04 0.74
CA GLN A 34 0.44 -7.62 -0.59
C GLN A 34 -0.96 -7.34 -1.16
N ALA A 35 -2.02 -7.43 -0.37
CA ALA A 35 -3.36 -7.11 -0.82
C ALA A 35 -3.52 -5.62 -1.17
N ILE A 36 -2.89 -4.71 -0.42
CA ILE A 36 -2.84 -3.29 -0.75
C ILE A 36 -2.11 -3.08 -2.10
N LEU A 37 -0.98 -3.76 -2.31
CA LEU A 37 -0.23 -3.65 -3.56
C LEU A 37 -1.05 -4.16 -4.75
N GLN A 38 -1.70 -5.31 -4.64
CA GLN A 38 -2.56 -5.85 -5.69
C GLN A 38 -3.71 -4.89 -6.04
N ALA A 39 -4.31 -4.24 -5.04
CA ALA A 39 -5.35 -3.24 -5.27
C ALA A 39 -4.79 -2.02 -6.02
N PHE A 40 -3.59 -1.55 -5.65
CA PHE A 40 -2.90 -0.48 -6.37
C PHE A 40 -2.59 -0.87 -7.81
N ASP A 41 -2.05 -2.06 -8.05
CA ASP A 41 -1.69 -2.53 -9.39
C ASP A 41 -2.90 -2.56 -10.32
N TRP A 42 -4.04 -3.00 -9.79
CA TRP A 42 -5.27 -3.02 -10.54
C TRP A 42 -5.78 -1.61 -10.88
N TYR A 43 -5.74 -0.69 -9.92
CA TYR A 43 -6.01 0.73 -10.15
C TYR A 43 -5.07 1.31 -11.22
N PHE A 44 -3.76 1.06 -11.08
CA PHE A 44 -2.73 1.65 -11.92
C PHE A 44 -2.81 1.13 -13.35
N ARG A 45 -3.17 -0.14 -13.55
CA ARG A 45 -3.44 -0.72 -14.88
C ARG A 45 -4.55 0.05 -15.61
N ILE A 46 -5.67 0.31 -14.93
CA ILE A 46 -6.80 1.06 -15.53
C ILE A 46 -6.40 2.51 -15.79
N PHE A 47 -5.69 3.14 -14.85
CA PHE A 47 -5.18 4.49 -15.02
C PHE A 47 -4.27 4.62 -16.26
N ARG A 48 -3.35 3.66 -16.46
CA ARG A 48 -2.47 3.61 -17.63
C ARG A 48 -3.26 3.41 -18.92
N GLU A 49 -4.24 2.52 -18.91
CA GLU A 49 -5.10 2.26 -20.05
C GLU A 49 -5.83 3.54 -20.51
N VAL A 50 -6.45 4.28 -19.58
CA VAL A 50 -7.10 5.56 -19.89
C VAL A 50 -6.09 6.58 -20.43
N THR A 51 -4.91 6.67 -19.82
CA THR A 51 -3.85 7.60 -20.24
C THR A 51 -3.34 7.27 -21.64
N TRP A 52 -3.21 5.99 -21.99
CA TRP A 52 -2.80 5.55 -23.31
C TRP A 52 -3.85 5.86 -24.39
N ARG A 53 -5.14 5.67 -24.08
CA ARG A 53 -6.23 5.98 -25.03
C ARG A 53 -6.33 7.47 -25.39
N ALA A 54 -5.95 8.36 -24.47
CA ALA A 54 -6.04 9.81 -24.66
C ALA A 54 -5.31 10.30 -25.92
N CYS A 55 -4.15 9.70 -26.26
CA CYS A 55 -3.43 10.03 -27.50
C CYS A 55 -4.28 9.72 -28.74
N GLY A 56 -4.95 8.56 -28.75
CA GLY A 56 -5.83 8.16 -29.85
C GLY A 56 -7.01 9.12 -30.03
N HIS A 57 -7.62 9.59 -28.93
CA HIS A 57 -8.70 10.58 -28.99
C HIS A 57 -8.24 11.90 -29.58
N PHE A 58 -7.05 12.37 -29.19
CA PHE A 58 -6.46 13.59 -29.74
C PHE A 58 -6.24 13.49 -31.24
N VAL A 59 -5.61 12.41 -31.72
CA VAL A 59 -5.34 12.21 -33.16
C VAL A 59 -6.63 12.14 -33.98
N ARG A 60 -7.71 11.58 -33.42
CA ARG A 60 -9.01 11.46 -34.09
C ARG A 60 -9.91 12.69 -33.93
N GLY A 61 -9.55 13.66 -33.10
CA GLY A 61 -10.43 14.78 -32.74
C GLY A 61 -11.67 14.35 -31.95
N ASP A 62 -11.62 13.24 -31.22
CA ASP A 62 -12.74 12.72 -30.44
C ASP A 62 -12.80 13.37 -29.05
N TRP A 63 -13.28 14.62 -29.04
CA TRP A 63 -13.31 15.46 -27.84
C TRP A 63 -14.28 14.96 -26.77
N LEU A 64 -15.38 14.30 -27.19
CA LEU A 64 -16.36 13.76 -26.27
C LEU A 64 -15.77 12.56 -25.51
N ALA A 65 -15.17 11.60 -26.22
CA ALA A 65 -14.55 10.45 -25.57
C ALA A 65 -13.37 10.87 -24.69
N ALA A 66 -12.58 11.87 -25.09
CA ALA A 66 -11.53 12.43 -24.24
C ALA A 66 -12.08 13.02 -22.92
N ARG A 67 -13.22 13.71 -22.98
CA ARG A 67 -13.87 14.28 -21.78
C ARG A 67 -14.40 13.18 -20.86
N GLU A 68 -15.02 12.15 -21.43
CA GLU A 68 -15.55 11.00 -20.69
C GLU A 68 -14.43 10.21 -19.99
N ASP A 69 -13.35 9.89 -20.71
CA ASP A 69 -12.19 9.20 -20.15
C ASP A 69 -11.55 10.02 -19.01
N ASN A 70 -11.47 11.35 -19.15
CA ASN A 70 -10.95 12.21 -18.09
C ASN A 70 -11.86 12.20 -16.84
N ALA A 71 -13.18 12.36 -17.03
CA ALA A 71 -14.15 12.27 -15.93
C ALA A 71 -14.10 10.91 -15.22
N ALA A 72 -13.99 9.81 -15.99
CA ALA A 72 -13.83 8.47 -15.45
C ALA A 72 -12.53 8.32 -14.65
N ARG A 73 -11.42 8.88 -15.14
CA ARG A 73 -10.11 8.86 -14.46
C ARG A 73 -10.12 9.63 -13.15
N ILE A 74 -10.78 10.78 -13.07
CA ILE A 74 -10.91 11.56 -11.83
C ILE A 74 -11.66 10.72 -10.78
N ASN A 75 -12.77 10.09 -11.16
CA ASN A 75 -13.58 9.26 -10.26
C ASN A 75 -12.92 7.91 -9.91
N LEU A 76 -11.91 7.49 -10.68
CA LEU A 76 -11.27 6.18 -10.54
C LEU A 76 -10.56 6.03 -9.20
N TYR A 77 -9.82 7.05 -8.77
CA TYR A 77 -9.05 7.02 -7.52
C TYR A 77 -9.94 6.73 -6.32
N ASP A 78 -10.98 7.56 -6.16
CA ASP A 78 -11.93 7.47 -5.05
C ASP A 78 -12.67 6.13 -5.02
N ARG A 79 -13.13 5.68 -6.20
CA ARG A 79 -13.85 4.42 -6.32
C ARG A 79 -12.96 3.23 -5.95
N ARG A 80 -11.76 3.14 -6.56
CA ARG A 80 -10.84 2.01 -6.31
C ARG A 80 -10.30 2.01 -4.90
N GLY A 81 -10.07 3.19 -4.32
CA GLY A 81 -9.70 3.34 -2.91
C GLY A 81 -10.76 2.76 -1.98
N ARG A 82 -12.04 3.12 -2.17
CA ARG A 82 -13.16 2.58 -1.37
C ARG A 82 -13.29 1.06 -1.53
N GLU A 83 -13.28 0.55 -2.76
CA GLU A 83 -13.36 -0.90 -3.02
C GLU A 83 -12.20 -1.66 -2.37
N ALA A 84 -10.97 -1.12 -2.42
CA ALA A 84 -9.80 -1.70 -1.78
C ALA A 84 -9.95 -1.75 -0.25
N ILE A 85 -10.37 -0.64 0.37
CA ILE A 85 -10.60 -0.56 1.82
C ILE A 85 -11.68 -1.55 2.25
N GLU A 86 -12.80 -1.61 1.53
CA GLU A 86 -13.89 -2.55 1.83
C GLU A 86 -13.44 -4.00 1.72
N SER A 87 -12.70 -4.34 0.66
CA SER A 87 -12.13 -5.67 0.45
C SER A 87 -11.16 -6.06 1.58
N LEU A 88 -10.25 -5.16 1.96
CA LEU A 88 -9.29 -5.38 3.04
C LEU A 88 -9.98 -5.58 4.39
N ARG A 89 -10.97 -4.75 4.71
CA ARG A 89 -11.77 -4.87 5.95
C ARG A 89 -12.46 -6.22 6.04
N LYS A 90 -13.11 -6.65 4.95
CA LYS A 90 -13.79 -7.96 4.90
C LYS A 90 -12.82 -9.13 4.98
N ARG A 91 -11.70 -9.06 4.23
CA ARG A 91 -10.75 -10.17 4.11
C ARG A 91 -9.95 -10.42 5.40
N PHE A 92 -9.66 -9.37 6.17
CA PHE A 92 -8.77 -9.46 7.33
C PHE A 92 -9.44 -9.03 8.66
N ASP A 93 -10.77 -8.86 8.68
CA ASP A 93 -11.55 -8.39 9.85
C ASP A 93 -10.98 -7.11 10.49
N LEU A 94 -10.58 -6.14 9.65
CA LEU A 94 -9.98 -4.89 10.12
C LEU A 94 -11.05 -3.95 10.68
N LYS A 95 -11.03 -3.72 12.00
CA LYS A 95 -12.01 -2.86 12.69
C LYS A 95 -11.49 -1.45 12.95
N GLU A 96 -10.23 -1.31 13.37
CA GLU A 96 -9.59 -0.01 13.68
C GLU A 96 -8.13 0.05 13.22
N ALA A 97 -7.56 1.26 13.22
CA ALA A 97 -6.16 1.48 12.87
C ALA A 97 -5.24 1.01 13.99
N ASP A 98 -4.71 -0.19 13.87
CA ASP A 98 -3.75 -0.73 14.84
C ASP A 98 -2.30 -0.27 14.48
N PRO A 99 -1.55 0.34 15.44
CA PRO A 99 -0.20 0.84 15.23
C PRO A 99 0.81 -0.20 14.71
N GLU A 100 0.57 -1.48 14.98
CA GLU A 100 1.45 -2.55 14.56
C GLU A 100 1.40 -2.81 13.06
N TRP A 101 0.22 -2.66 12.45
CA TRP A 101 0.06 -2.67 11.00
C TRP A 101 0.82 -1.53 10.36
N ARG A 102 0.80 -0.35 10.98
CA ARG A 102 1.57 0.80 10.48
C ARG A 102 3.07 0.50 10.52
N ARG A 103 3.58 -0.11 11.60
CA ARG A 103 4.99 -0.53 11.68
C ARG A 103 5.36 -1.51 10.57
N CYS A 104 4.56 -2.56 10.39
CA CYS A 104 4.82 -3.58 9.37
C CYS A 104 4.69 -3.00 7.94
N PHE A 105 3.70 -2.15 7.70
CA PHE A 105 3.54 -1.43 6.44
C PHE A 105 4.76 -0.56 6.14
N MET A 106 5.24 0.22 7.11
CA MET A 106 6.44 1.05 6.94
C MET A 106 7.69 0.21 6.67
N ALA A 107 7.83 -0.96 7.31
CA ALA A 107 8.94 -1.87 7.05
C ALA A 107 8.93 -2.43 5.61
N LEU A 108 7.74 -2.72 5.07
CA LEU A 108 7.57 -3.32 3.75
C LEU A 108 7.52 -2.29 2.62
N GLN A 109 6.92 -1.12 2.86
CA GLN A 109 6.51 -0.14 1.83
C GLN A 109 6.95 1.31 2.12
N GLY A 110 7.64 1.56 3.23
CA GLY A 110 7.97 2.92 3.68
C GLY A 110 9.04 3.67 2.88
N GLU A 111 9.52 3.16 1.75
CA GLU A 111 10.55 3.84 0.93
C GLU A 111 10.04 5.19 0.43
N LEU A 112 8.79 5.27 -0.04
CA LEU A 112 8.20 6.56 -0.45
C LEU A 112 8.04 7.55 0.69
N MET A 113 8.13 7.11 1.95
CA MET A 113 8.05 8.02 3.11
C MET A 113 9.41 8.61 3.47
N ARG A 114 10.50 8.20 2.79
CA ARG A 114 11.85 8.69 3.04
C ARG A 114 12.14 9.95 2.21
N PRO A 115 12.72 11.00 2.81
CA PRO A 115 13.09 12.22 2.09
C PRO A 115 14.03 11.97 0.91
N GLU A 116 14.94 11.00 1.03
CA GLU A 116 15.94 10.65 0.01
C GLU A 116 15.28 10.24 -1.30
N THR A 117 14.16 9.51 -1.21
CA THR A 117 13.38 9.07 -2.37
C THR A 117 12.85 10.26 -3.16
N TRP A 118 12.32 11.28 -2.47
CA TRP A 118 11.80 12.49 -3.11
C TRP A 118 12.89 13.38 -3.68
N ARG A 119 14.03 13.50 -2.99
CA ARG A 119 15.19 14.24 -3.54
C ARG A 119 15.71 13.60 -4.83
N ARG A 120 15.75 12.27 -4.92
CA ARG A 120 16.09 11.55 -6.16
C ARG A 120 15.08 11.86 -7.28
N LEU A 121 13.78 11.80 -6.99
CA LEU A 121 12.74 12.10 -7.97
C LEU A 121 12.79 13.56 -8.47
N GLN A 122 13.13 14.50 -7.59
CA GLN A 122 13.35 15.90 -7.98
C GLN A 122 14.53 16.02 -8.96
N HIS A 123 15.66 15.39 -8.65
CA HIS A 123 16.81 15.38 -9.53
C HIS A 123 16.51 14.72 -10.89
N ASP A 124 15.81 13.59 -10.90
CA ASP A 124 15.37 12.93 -12.14
C ASP A 124 14.49 13.87 -12.99
N ALA A 125 13.56 14.60 -12.36
CA ALA A 125 12.71 15.56 -13.04
C ALA A 125 13.51 16.73 -13.65
N GLU A 126 14.55 17.22 -12.96
CA GLU A 126 15.44 18.28 -13.47
C GLU A 126 16.16 17.85 -14.76
N VAL A 127 16.51 16.56 -14.89
CA VAL A 127 17.14 16.01 -16.09
C VAL A 127 16.13 15.44 -17.10
N SER A 128 14.86 15.89 -17.03
CA SER A 128 13.75 15.48 -17.91
C SER A 128 13.46 13.97 -17.90
N ARG A 129 13.79 13.28 -16.80
CA ARG A 129 13.43 11.89 -16.56
C ARG A 129 12.26 11.85 -15.58
N VAL A 130 11.05 11.60 -16.08
CA VAL A 130 9.86 11.43 -15.23
C VAL A 130 9.49 9.95 -15.17
N PRO A 131 9.97 9.19 -14.18
CA PRO A 131 9.62 7.78 -14.06
C PRO A 131 8.17 7.61 -13.58
N ASP A 132 7.56 6.48 -13.95
CA ASP A 132 6.31 6.04 -13.30
C ASP A 132 6.58 5.78 -11.80
N LEU A 133 5.81 6.44 -10.93
CA LEU A 133 5.94 6.29 -9.48
C LEU A 133 5.07 5.14 -8.96
N TYR A 134 5.71 4.16 -8.32
CA TYR A 134 5.03 3.04 -7.67
C TYR A 134 5.25 3.10 -6.15
N PRO A 135 4.23 2.79 -5.32
CA PRO A 135 4.31 2.87 -3.86
C PRO A 135 5.13 1.77 -3.18
N TYR A 136 5.88 1.00 -3.96
CA TYR A 136 6.63 -0.16 -3.51
C TYR A 136 7.93 -0.31 -4.32
N ARG A 137 8.86 -1.08 -3.74
CA ARG A 137 10.18 -1.34 -4.30
C ARG A 137 10.09 -1.93 -5.70
N GLU A 138 11.09 -1.64 -6.53
CA GLU A 138 11.20 -2.23 -7.87
C GLU A 138 11.14 -3.75 -7.88
N GLN A 139 11.75 -4.39 -6.89
CA GLN A 139 11.75 -5.86 -6.73
C GLN A 139 10.34 -6.46 -6.52
N ALA A 140 9.39 -5.65 -6.05
CA ALA A 140 8.00 -6.04 -5.86
C ALA A 140 7.11 -5.64 -7.05
N ARG A 141 7.65 -4.94 -8.06
CA ARG A 141 6.95 -4.63 -9.31
C ARG A 141 6.84 -5.90 -10.14
N PHE A 142 5.60 -6.34 -10.34
CA PHE A 142 5.24 -7.45 -11.23
C PHE A 142 5.85 -8.80 -10.79
N LEU A 143 5.63 -9.19 -9.53
CA LEU A 143 5.77 -10.60 -9.17
C LEU A 143 4.76 -11.43 -9.99
N PRO A 144 5.20 -12.54 -10.62
CA PRO A 144 4.33 -13.42 -11.42
C PRO A 144 3.20 -14.05 -10.59
#